data_AF-A0A1Q4XMK9-F1
#
_entry.id   AF-A0A1Q4XMK9-F1
#
_cell.length_a   1.000
_cell.length_b   1.000
_cell.length_c   1.000
_cell.angle_alpha   90.00
_cell.angle_beta   90.00
_cell.angle_gamma   90.00
#
_symmetry.space_group_name_H-M   'P 1'
#
loop_
_entity.id
_entity.type
_entity.pdbx_description
1 polymer ?
#
loop_
_entity_poly.entity_id
_entity_poly.type
_entity_poly.pdbx_seq_one_letter_code
_entity_poly.pdbx_strand_id
1 'polypeptide(L)'
;MTTDTRATARDVRCHAVQVLADLLAEDLPEVTWRVRTVHRFLRLYVSYPLDHEVLEGHADSHQAVREWAAHLGADVELLHGDTPAARAVIDGVGVRVWCAPERRDDVNASEE
;
A
#
# COMPACT_ATOMS: atom_id res chain seq x y z
N MET A 1 27.49 28.04 -3.73
CA MET A 1 26.23 28.77 -3.46
C MET A 1 25.11 27.76 -3.68
N THR A 2 24.71 27.05 -2.64
CA THR A 2 23.68 26.01 -2.70
C THR A 2 22.33 26.68 -2.49
N THR A 3 21.58 26.88 -3.57
CA THR A 3 20.17 27.28 -3.49
C THR A 3 19.38 26.13 -2.89
N ASP A 4 19.06 26.25 -1.61
CA ASP A 4 18.10 25.39 -0.92
C ASP A 4 16.69 25.75 -1.40
N THR A 5 16.32 25.24 -2.58
CA THR A 5 14.99 25.43 -3.13
C THR A 5 14.05 24.47 -2.42
N ARG A 6 13.44 24.95 -1.33
CA ARG A 6 12.44 24.20 -0.59
C ARG A 6 11.30 23.80 -1.54
N ALA A 7 11.11 22.51 -1.76
CA ALA A 7 10.06 22.00 -2.65
C ALA A 7 8.70 22.57 -2.23
N THR A 8 7.94 23.08 -3.20
CA THR A 8 6.59 23.57 -2.92
C THR A 8 5.63 22.40 -2.73
N ALA A 9 4.47 22.65 -2.10
CA ALA A 9 3.41 21.65 -2.02
C ALA A 9 2.87 21.22 -3.40
N ARG A 10 3.10 22.01 -4.46
CA ARG A 10 2.79 21.62 -5.84
C ARG A 10 3.82 20.60 -6.34
N ASP A 11 5.10 20.87 -6.14
CA ASP A 11 6.19 19.99 -6.59
C ASP A 11 6.07 18.60 -5.94
N VAL A 12 5.80 18.54 -4.63
CA VAL A 12 5.59 17.27 -3.92
C VAL A 12 4.40 16.48 -4.48
N ARG A 13 3.31 17.16 -4.88
CA ARG A 13 2.15 16.49 -5.48
C ARG A 13 2.44 16.01 -6.89
N CYS A 14 3.14 16.80 -7.70
CA CYS A 14 3.57 16.37 -9.03
C CYS A 14 4.49 15.14 -8.94
N HIS A 15 5.41 15.15 -7.98
CA HIS A 15 6.30 14.03 -7.71
C HIS A 15 5.54 12.78 -7.27
N ALA A 16 4.57 12.90 -6.36
CA ALA A 16 3.71 11.78 -5.98
C ALA A 16 2.88 11.21 -7.13
N VAL A 17 2.47 12.05 -8.09
CA VAL A 17 1.76 11.60 -9.30
C VAL A 17 2.71 10.87 -10.26
N GLN A 18 3.97 11.29 -10.36
CA GLN A 18 4.99 10.61 -11.17
C GLN A 18 5.28 9.21 -10.60
N VAL A 19 5.54 9.11 -9.29
CA VAL A 19 5.70 7.81 -8.62
C VAL A 19 4.47 6.92 -8.84
N LEU A 20 3.26 7.48 -8.76
CA LEU A 20 2.05 6.71 -9.05
C LEU A 20 1.98 6.25 -10.51
N ALA A 21 2.35 7.09 -11.47
CA ALA A 21 2.36 6.74 -12.88
C ALA A 21 3.34 5.60 -13.17
N ASP A 22 4.51 5.61 -12.53
CA ASP A 22 5.51 4.54 -12.65
C ASP A 22 4.97 3.22 -12.09
N LEU A 23 4.35 3.25 -10.91
CA LEU A 23 3.72 2.05 -10.32
C LEU A 23 2.57 1.51 -11.18
N LEU A 24 1.79 2.37 -11.84
CA LEU A 24 0.70 1.97 -12.74
C LEU A 24 1.20 1.33 -14.05
N ALA A 25 2.48 1.49 -14.39
CA ALA A 25 3.06 0.87 -15.56
C ALA A 25 3.53 -0.58 -15.32
N GLU A 26 3.56 -1.02 -14.06
CA GLU A 26 3.99 -2.35 -13.67
C GLU A 26 2.92 -3.41 -13.95
N ASP A 27 3.35 -4.60 -14.36
CA ASP A 27 2.49 -5.76 -14.60
C ASP A 27 2.21 -6.47 -13.27
N LEU A 28 1.38 -5.83 -12.44
CA LEU A 28 0.99 -6.28 -11.10
C LEU A 28 -0.54 -6.28 -10.94
N PRO A 29 -1.07 -6.99 -9.93
CA PRO A 29 -2.51 -7.04 -9.69
C PRO A 29 -3.15 -5.66 -9.60
N GLU A 30 -4.30 -5.50 -10.23
CA GLU A 30 -5.03 -4.24 -10.29
C GLU A 30 -5.43 -3.79 -8.88
N VAL A 31 -5.04 -2.56 -8.51
CA VAL A 31 -5.42 -1.93 -7.25
C VAL A 31 -5.90 -0.50 -7.49
N THR A 32 -6.86 -0.05 -6.69
CA THR A 32 -7.34 1.34 -6.77
C THR A 32 -6.39 2.29 -6.04
N TRP A 33 -5.80 3.23 -6.78
CA TRP A 33 -4.87 4.22 -6.24
C TRP A 33 -5.53 5.56 -5.88
N ARG A 34 -5.00 6.22 -4.84
CA ARG A 34 -5.39 7.58 -4.45
C ARG A 34 -4.19 8.36 -3.92
N VAL A 35 -3.95 9.56 -4.46
CA VAL A 35 -2.97 10.51 -3.90
C VAL A 35 -3.63 11.32 -2.78
N ARG A 36 -3.00 11.36 -1.61
CA ARG A 36 -3.50 12.12 -0.44
C ARG A 36 -2.38 12.92 0.19
N THR A 37 -2.67 14.16 0.57
CA THR A 37 -1.79 14.92 1.46
C THR A 37 -2.04 14.44 2.90
N VAL A 38 -1.03 13.87 3.53
CA VAL A 38 -1.12 13.45 4.94
C VAL A 38 -0.52 14.55 5.81
N HIS A 39 -1.33 15.15 6.69
CA HIS A 39 -0.89 16.22 7.60
C HIS A 39 -0.14 15.72 8.85
N ARG A 40 0.09 14.41 8.96
CA ARG A 40 0.81 13.73 10.06
C ARG A 40 1.65 12.58 9.48
N PHE A 41 2.53 12.00 10.28
CA PHE A 41 3.20 10.74 9.93
C PHE A 41 2.15 9.72 9.44
N LEU A 42 2.47 8.97 8.39
CA LEU A 42 1.74 7.74 8.05
C LEU A 42 1.56 6.98 9.36
N ARG A 43 0.32 6.82 9.81
CA ARG A 43 0.02 6.10 11.06
C ARG A 43 0.40 4.64 10.81
N LEU A 44 1.66 4.32 11.05
CA LEU A 44 2.26 3.00 11.03
C LEU A 44 1.86 2.26 12.31
N TYR A 45 0.57 1.99 12.50
CA TYR A 45 0.17 1.05 13.54
C TYR A 45 0.47 -0.35 13.03
N VAL A 46 1.41 -1.01 13.70
CA VAL A 46 1.72 -2.43 13.53
C VAL A 46 1.06 -3.14 14.70
N SER A 47 0.27 -4.17 14.42
CA SER A 47 -0.27 -5.06 15.44
C SER A 47 0.18 -6.48 15.14
N TYR A 48 1.33 -6.84 15.73
CA TYR A 48 1.88 -8.17 15.98
C TYR A 48 2.38 -9.05 14.80
N PRO A 49 3.38 -9.93 15.04
CA PRO A 49 3.92 -10.85 14.03
C PRO A 49 3.19 -12.21 13.97
N LEU A 50 2.84 -12.57 12.72
CA LEU A 50 3.13 -13.81 11.96
C LEU A 50 2.54 -15.21 12.24
N ASP A 51 1.61 -15.44 13.18
CA ASP A 51 0.93 -16.76 13.28
C ASP A 51 -0.61 -16.65 13.36
N HIS A 52 -1.26 -16.06 12.34
CA HIS A 52 -2.73 -16.02 12.30
C HIS A 52 -3.31 -16.82 11.13
N GLU A 53 -4.03 -17.89 11.46
CA GLU A 53 -4.91 -18.69 10.60
C GLU A 53 -5.99 -17.86 9.86
N VAL A 54 -6.14 -16.57 10.20
CA VAL A 54 -7.18 -15.63 9.73
C VAL A 54 -7.02 -15.24 8.25
N LEU A 55 -5.97 -15.68 7.56
CA LEU A 55 -5.78 -15.42 6.12
C LEU A 55 -6.39 -16.49 5.20
N GLU A 56 -6.93 -17.59 5.74
CA GLU A 56 -7.66 -18.57 4.93
C GLU A 56 -9.04 -18.02 4.53
N GLY A 57 -9.18 -17.58 3.28
CA GLY A 57 -10.46 -17.13 2.70
C GLY A 57 -10.39 -15.87 1.84
N HIS A 58 -9.33 -15.07 1.98
CA HIS A 58 -9.16 -13.80 1.26
C HIS A 58 -8.03 -13.88 0.20
N ALA A 59 -7.99 -14.98 -0.54
CA ALA A 59 -6.81 -15.41 -1.29
C ALA A 59 -6.31 -14.33 -2.26
N ASP A 60 -7.18 -13.80 -3.12
CA ASP A 60 -6.75 -12.93 -4.23
C ASP A 60 -6.34 -11.53 -3.74
N SER A 61 -7.18 -10.87 -2.93
CA SER A 61 -6.83 -9.58 -2.34
C SER A 61 -5.58 -9.63 -1.45
N HIS A 62 -5.37 -10.73 -0.70
CA HIS A 62 -4.16 -10.91 0.12
C HIS A 62 -2.94 -11.21 -0.75
N GLN A 63 -3.11 -12.01 -1.80
CA GLN A 63 -2.07 -12.32 -2.76
C GLN A 63 -1.61 -11.07 -3.51
N ALA A 64 -2.55 -10.19 -3.91
CA ALA A 64 -2.23 -8.90 -4.50
C ALA A 64 -1.32 -8.06 -3.59
N VAL A 65 -1.62 -7.98 -2.30
CA VAL A 65 -0.76 -7.27 -1.34
C VAL A 65 0.63 -7.89 -1.27
N ARG A 66 0.76 -9.23 -1.31
CA ARG A 66 2.06 -9.92 -1.29
C ARG A 66 2.88 -9.65 -2.54
N GLU A 67 2.25 -9.65 -3.72
CA GLU A 67 2.92 -9.35 -4.99
C GLU A 67 3.41 -7.90 -5.03
N TRP A 68 2.57 -6.97 -4.58
CA TRP A 68 2.99 -5.57 -4.40
C TRP A 68 4.10 -5.42 -3.36
N ALA A 69 4.05 -6.16 -2.25
CA ALA A 69 5.12 -6.14 -1.24
C ALA A 69 6.46 -6.61 -1.83
N ALA A 70 6.45 -7.71 -2.58
CA ALA A 70 7.62 -8.24 -3.25
C ALA A 70 8.21 -7.25 -4.26
N HIS A 71 7.37 -6.63 -5.09
CA HIS A 71 7.80 -5.60 -6.04
C HIS A 71 8.42 -4.37 -5.34
N LEU A 72 7.79 -3.92 -4.24
CA LEU A 72 8.25 -2.77 -3.47
C LEU A 72 9.49 -3.07 -2.60
N GLY A 73 9.93 -4.33 -2.50
CA GLY A 73 10.97 -4.75 -1.58
C GLY A 73 10.60 -4.52 -0.11
N ALA A 74 9.33 -4.69 0.23
CA ALA A 74 8.77 -4.43 1.55
C ALA A 74 8.19 -5.70 2.20
N ASP A 75 8.16 -5.72 3.53
CA ASP A 75 7.48 -6.77 4.28
C ASP A 75 5.96 -6.56 4.26
N VAL A 76 5.21 -7.66 4.33
CA VAL A 76 3.77 -7.63 4.57
C VAL A 76 3.49 -7.47 6.06
N GLU A 77 2.76 -6.43 6.42
CA GLU A 77 2.31 -6.11 7.77
C GLU A 77 0.80 -6.36 7.92
N LEU A 78 0.32 -6.59 9.15
CA LEU A 78 -1.12 -6.60 9.46
C LEU A 78 -1.56 -5.30 10.12
N LEU A 79 -2.46 -4.58 9.46
CA LEU A 79 -3.19 -3.45 10.04
C LEU A 79 -4.41 -3.99 10.78
N HIS A 80 -4.69 -3.43 11.95
CA HIS A 80 -5.89 -3.75 12.74
C HIS A 80 -6.05 -5.25 13.06
N GLY A 81 -4.95 -6.01 13.05
CA GLY A 81 -4.90 -7.44 13.38
C GLY A 81 -5.23 -8.40 12.23
N ASP A 82 -5.83 -7.92 11.14
CA ASP A 82 -6.38 -8.80 10.10
C ASP A 82 -6.19 -8.30 8.66
N THR A 83 -5.61 -7.11 8.48
CA THR A 83 -5.55 -6.45 7.18
C THR A 83 -4.13 -6.47 6.61
N PRO A 84 -3.80 -7.31 5.60
CA PRO A 84 -2.50 -7.25 4.97
C PRO A 84 -2.23 -5.88 4.34
N ALA A 85 -1.02 -5.38 4.53
CA ALA A 85 -0.53 -4.15 3.93
C ALA A 85 0.96 -4.23 3.64
N ALA A 86 1.39 -3.50 2.62
CA ALA A 86 2.79 -3.28 2.27
C ALA A 86 3.06 -1.78 2.22
N ARG A 87 4.25 -1.37 2.66
CA ARG A 87 4.62 0.04 2.76
C ARG A 87 6.06 0.24 2.30
N ALA A 88 6.27 1.27 1.50
CA ALA A 88 7.58 1.65 1.03
C ALA A 88 7.69 3.17 0.93
N VAL A 89 8.93 3.67 0.87
CA VAL A 89 9.22 5.05 0.49
C VAL A 89 9.95 5.01 -0.83
N ILE A 90 9.34 5.57 -1.87
CA ILE A 90 9.91 5.67 -3.21
C ILE A 90 10.18 7.14 -3.48
N ASP A 91 11.44 7.51 -3.68
CA ASP A 91 11.86 8.90 -3.94
C ASP A 91 11.26 9.94 -2.98
N GLY A 92 11.15 9.59 -1.69
CA GLY A 92 10.59 10.47 -0.66
C GLY A 92 9.05 10.50 -0.60
N VAL A 93 8.35 9.72 -1.43
CA VAL A 93 6.90 9.53 -1.41
C VAL A 93 6.57 8.25 -0.67
N GLY A 94 5.73 8.35 0.37
CA GLY A 94 5.22 7.18 1.08
C GLY A 94 4.14 6.48 0.27
N VAL A 95 4.37 5.20 -0.04
CA VAL A 95 3.44 4.32 -0.76
C VAL A 95 2.88 3.29 0.22
N ARG A 96 1.57 3.05 0.16
CA ARG A 96 0.89 2.03 0.96
C ARG A 96 -0.12 1.27 0.12
N VAL A 97 0.12 -0.03 -0.03
CA VAL A 97 -0.83 -0.99 -0.58
C VAL A 97 -1.44 -1.75 0.59
N TRP A 98 -2.75 -1.97 0.59
CA TRP A 98 -3.43 -2.66 1.68
C TRP A 98 -4.76 -3.21 1.20
N CYS A 99 -5.20 -4.29 1.82
CA CYS A 99 -6.52 -4.85 1.57
C CYS A 99 -7.59 -4.00 2.27
N ALA A 100 -8.23 -3.09 1.54
CA ALA A 100 -9.27 -2.24 2.13
C ALA A 100 -10.44 -3.11 2.63
N PRO A 101 -10.85 -3.03 3.91
CA PRO A 101 -11.92 -3.88 4.47
C PRO A 101 -13.20 -3.87 3.65
N GLU A 102 -13.56 -2.72 3.07
CA GLU A 102 -14.72 -2.55 2.21
C GLU A 102 -14.60 -3.16 0.80
N ARG A 103 -13.43 -3.71 0.45
CA ARG A 103 -13.11 -4.35 -0.84
C ARG A 103 -12.53 -5.75 -0.66
N ARG A 104 -12.58 -6.31 0.55
CA ARG A 104 -12.12 -7.68 0.80
C ARG A 104 -13.01 -8.64 0.01
N ASP A 105 -12.39 -9.64 -0.61
CA ASP A 105 -13.12 -10.77 -1.15
C ASP A 105 -13.75 -11.51 0.02
N ASP A 106 -15.07 -11.43 0.20
CA ASP A 106 -15.76 -12.14 1.26
C ASP A 106 -15.60 -13.65 1.04
N VAL A 107 -15.31 -14.40 2.12
CA VAL A 107 -15.08 -15.86 2.11
C VAL A 107 -16.32 -16.67 1.67
N ASN A 108 -17.47 -16.02 1.41
CA ASN A 108 -18.72 -16.67 1.03
C ASN A 108 -19.04 -16.57 -0.47
N ALA A 109 -18.05 -16.77 -1.35
CA ALA A 109 -18.30 -16.98 -2.78
C ALA A 109 -18.10 -18.45 -3.18
N SER A 110 -18.49 -19.40 -2.32
CA SER A 110 -18.46 -20.83 -2.64
C SER A 110 -19.62 -21.58 -1.98
N GLU A 111 -20.86 -21.19 -2.24
CA GLU A 111 -22.03 -22.09 -2.27
C GLU A 111 -23.10 -21.50 -3.21
N GLU A 112 -22.99 -21.78 -4.52
CA GLU A 112 -24.12 -22.04 -5.43
C GLU A 112 -23.63 -22.76 -6.71
#